data_AF-A0A535XNI1-F1
#
_entry.id   AF-A0A535XNI1-F1
#
_cell.length_a   1.000
_cell.length_b   1.000
_cell.length_c   1.000
_cell.angle_alpha   90.00
_cell.angle_beta   90.00
_cell.angle_gamma   90.00
#
_symmetry.space_group_name_H-M   'P 1'
#
loop_
_entity.id
_entity.type
_entity.pdbx_description
1 polymer ?
#
loop_
_entity_poly.entity_id
_entity_poly.type
_entity_poly.pdbx_seq_one_letter_code
_entity_poly.pdbx_strand_id
1 'polypeptide(L)'
;MIAWLILVLFTAAFNLFVFIAARGRWGRLVPLLAIASLAGTVAGNEIGRRLGLDLLRIGSFELVAASVAAQLAMLATLLLAALAPAEPPPA
;
A
#
# COMPACT_ATOMS: atom_id res chain seq x y z
N MET A 1 20.75 3.53 2.61
CA MET A 1 19.54 3.89 3.39
C MET A 1 18.65 4.92 2.66
N ILE A 2 19.18 6.09 2.27
CA ILE A 2 18.38 7.13 1.57
C ILE A 2 17.70 6.61 0.29
N ALA A 3 18.44 5.93 -0.58
CA ALA A 3 17.87 5.39 -1.82
C ALA A 3 16.70 4.41 -1.58
N TRP A 4 16.79 3.60 -0.52
CA TRP A 4 15.72 2.67 -0.15
C TRP A 4 14.47 3.41 0.31
N LEU A 5 14.61 4.46 1.12
CA LEU A 5 13.47 5.29 1.54
C LEU A 5 12.79 5.97 0.35
N ILE A 6 13.58 6.44 -0.62
CA ILE A 6 13.05 7.01 -1.86
C ILE A 6 12.23 5.96 -2.61
N LEU A 7 12.78 4.74 -2.80
CA LEU A 7 12.05 3.66 -3.48
C LEU A 7 10.76 3.28 -2.74
N VAL A 8 10.79 3.21 -1.40
CA VAL A 8 9.58 2.95 -0.61
C VAL A 8 8.54 4.04 -0.84
N LEU A 9 8.93 5.32 -0.74
CA LEU A 9 7.99 6.43 -0.87
C LEU A 9 7.39 6.48 -2.29
N PHE A 10 8.22 6.34 -3.32
CA PHE A 10 7.77 6.33 -4.71
C PHE A 10 6.88 5.12 -5.01
N THR A 11 7.27 3.93 -4.55
CA THR A 11 6.48 2.71 -4.77
C THR A 11 5.13 2.80 -4.07
N ALA A 12 5.11 3.27 -2.82
CA ALA A 12 3.87 3.47 -2.07
C ALA A 12 2.97 4.54 -2.68
N ALA A 13 3.54 5.68 -3.11
CA ALA A 13 2.80 6.75 -3.76
C ALA A 13 2.22 6.27 -5.10
N PHE A 14 3.04 5.63 -5.94
CA PHE A 14 2.60 5.06 -7.21
C PHE A 14 1.44 4.08 -7.01
N ASN A 15 1.59 3.13 -6.08
CA ASN A 15 0.53 2.16 -5.79
C ASN A 15 -0.74 2.83 -5.26
N LEU A 16 -0.61 3.86 -4.41
CA LEU A 16 -1.75 4.64 -3.92
C LEU A 16 -2.49 5.33 -5.07
N PHE A 17 -1.77 5.99 -5.98
CA PHE A 17 -2.36 6.64 -7.15
C PHE A 17 -3.06 5.62 -8.06
N VAL A 18 -2.42 4.48 -8.33
CA VAL A 18 -3.03 3.40 -9.13
C VAL A 18 -4.30 2.88 -8.45
N PHE A 19 -4.27 2.66 -7.13
CA PHE A 19 -5.41 2.18 -6.38
C PHE A 19 -6.57 3.18 -6.39
N ILE A 20 -6.29 4.46 -6.17
CA ILE A 20 -7.30 5.53 -6.21
C ILE A 20 -7.86 5.70 -7.63
N ALA A 21 -7.01 5.67 -8.65
CA ALA A 21 -7.43 5.76 -10.05
C ALA A 21 -8.36 4.59 -10.42
N ALA A 22 -8.00 3.36 -10.04
CA ALA A 22 -8.85 2.18 -10.24
C ALA A 22 -10.19 2.28 -9.49
N ARG A 23 -10.21 2.89 -8.30
CA ARG A 23 -11.43 3.12 -7.50
C ARG A 23 -12.29 4.27 -8.04
N GLY A 24 -11.71 5.17 -8.84
CA GLY A 24 -12.38 6.34 -9.41
C GLY A 24 -12.88 7.37 -8.39
N ARG A 25 -12.43 7.32 -7.13
CA ARG A 25 -12.89 8.24 -6.07
C ARG A 25 -11.79 8.63 -5.10
N TRP A 26 -11.66 9.94 -4.90
CA TRP A 26 -10.90 10.56 -3.83
C TRP A 26 -11.85 10.79 -2.66
N GLY A 27 -11.59 10.17 -1.51
CA GLY A 27 -12.51 10.24 -0.36
C GLY A 27 -11.77 10.29 0.97
N ARG A 28 -12.52 10.34 2.07
CA ARG A 28 -12.00 10.43 3.44
C ARG A 28 -11.00 9.33 3.82
N LEU A 29 -11.03 8.19 3.13
CA LEU A 29 -10.12 7.07 3.37
C LEU A 29 -8.73 7.25 2.74
N VAL A 30 -8.50 8.24 1.90
CA VAL A 30 -7.20 8.42 1.19
C VAL A 30 -6.01 8.49 2.16
N PRO A 31 -6.03 9.25 3.27
CA PRO A 31 -4.92 9.25 4.23
C PRO A 31 -4.66 7.86 4.84
N LEU A 32 -5.72 7.12 5.15
CA LEU A 32 -5.61 5.77 5.70
C LEU A 32 -5.03 4.79 4.67
N LEU A 33 -5.46 4.89 3.41
CA LEU A 33 -4.91 4.12 2.29
C LEU A 33 -3.44 4.47 2.02
N ALA A 34 -3.03 5.73 2.20
CA ALA A 34 -1.64 6.14 2.07
C ALA A 34 -0.75 5.46 3.13
N ILE A 35 -1.20 5.42 4.38
CA ILE A 35 -0.53 4.70 5.47
C ILE A 35 -0.46 3.21 5.16
N ALA A 36 -1.58 2.61 4.72
CA ALA A 36 -1.65 1.20 4.34
C ALA A 36 -0.69 0.87 3.19
N SER A 37 -0.60 1.74 2.18
CA SER A 37 0.32 1.59 1.04
C SER A 37 1.77 1.59 1.50
N LEU A 38 2.15 2.53 2.38
CA LEU A 38 3.50 2.60 2.95
C LEU A 38 3.83 1.34 3.75
N ALA A 39 2.93 0.94 4.65
CA ALA A 39 3.10 -0.26 5.48
C ALA A 39 3.22 -1.52 4.62
N GLY A 40 2.34 -1.69 3.63
CA GLY A 40 2.36 -2.79 2.69
C GLY A 40 3.63 -2.82 1.84
N THR A 41 4.12 -1.67 1.38
CA THR A 41 5.38 -1.56 0.62
C THR A 41 6.58 -2.05 1.44
N VAL A 42 6.71 -1.61 2.69
CA VAL A 42 7.81 -2.02 3.58
C VAL A 42 7.71 -3.51 3.90
N ALA A 43 6.52 -3.98 4.27
CA ALA A 43 6.28 -5.38 4.59
C ALA A 43 6.54 -6.30 3.38
N GLY A 44 6.05 -5.93 2.20
CA GLY A 44 6.21 -6.68 0.97
C GLY A 44 7.66 -6.78 0.52
N ASN A 45 8.45 -5.70 0.67
CA ASN A 45 9.89 -5.75 0.40
C ASN A 45 10.60 -6.78 1.30
N GLU A 46 10.28 -6.80 2.59
CA GLU A 46 10.88 -7.73 3.54
C GLU A 46 10.42 -9.18 3.31
N ILE A 47 9.14 -9.38 3.01
CA ILE A 47 8.59 -10.70 2.64
C ILE A 47 9.25 -11.22 1.36
N GLY A 48 9.34 -10.39 0.32
CA GLY A 48 9.99 -10.73 -0.95
C GLY A 48 11.44 -11.15 -0.74
N ARG A 49 12.17 -10.40 0.09
CA ARG A 49 13.57 -10.69 0.43
C ARG A 49 13.73 -12.02 1.16
N ARG A 50 12.78 -12.37 2.05
CA ARG A 50 12.79 -13.65 2.79
C ARG A 50 12.40 -14.85 1.92
N LEU A 51 11.49 -14.63 0.98
CA LEU A 51 10.99 -15.68 0.09
C LEU A 51 11.84 -15.88 -1.16
N GLY A 52 12.85 -15.02 -1.41
CA GLY A 52 13.69 -15.10 -2.60
C GLY A 52 12.93 -14.82 -3.89
N LEU A 53 11.94 -13.93 -3.83
CA LEU A 53 11.10 -13.59 -4.99
C LEU A 53 11.83 -12.63 -5.93
N ASP A 54 12.79 -13.14 -6.71
CA ASP A 54 13.62 -12.37 -7.66
C ASP A 54 12.87 -11.98 -8.96
N LEU A 55 11.59 -11.60 -8.87
CA LEU A 55 10.77 -11.24 -10.03
C LEU A 55 11.22 -9.94 -10.69
N LEU A 56 11.43 -8.89 -9.88
CA LEU A 56 11.97 -7.61 -10.32
C LEU A 56 12.53 -6.85 -9.12
N ARG A 57 13.85 -6.70 -9.10
CA ARG A 57 14.58 -6.07 -8.01
C ARG A 57 15.37 -4.87 -8.50
N ILE A 58 15.36 -3.79 -7.71
CA ILE A 58 16.24 -2.63 -7.90
C ILE A 58 17.19 -2.56 -6.72
N GLY A 59 18.45 -2.96 -6.93
CA GLY A 59 19.43 -3.10 -5.85
C GLY A 59 19.01 -4.19 -4.86
N SER A 60 18.62 -3.79 -3.65
CA SER A 60 18.10 -4.67 -2.59
C SER A 60 16.59 -4.55 -2.39
N PHE A 61 15.88 -3.84 -3.27
CA PHE A 61 14.46 -3.56 -3.14
C PHE A 61 13.60 -4.45 -4.06
N GLU A 62 12.76 -5.30 -3.45
CA GLU A 62 11.88 -6.23 -4.15
C GLU A 62 10.60 -5.52 -4.63
N LEU A 63 10.67 -4.89 -5.80
CA LEU A 63 9.66 -3.95 -6.30
C LEU A 63 8.28 -4.59 -6.50
N VAL A 64 8.24 -5.80 -7.05
CA VAL A 64 7.00 -6.53 -7.31
C VAL A 64 6.34 -6.97 -6.02
N ALA A 65 7.11 -7.59 -5.11
CA ALA A 65 6.60 -8.02 -3.82
C ALA A 65 6.09 -6.84 -2.98
N ALA A 66 6.83 -5.73 -2.96
CA ALA A 66 6.43 -4.49 -2.31
C ALA A 66 5.13 -3.91 -2.89
N SER A 67 5.00 -3.88 -4.22
CA SER A 67 3.80 -3.35 -4.88
C SER A 67 2.56 -4.20 -4.63
N VAL A 68 2.69 -5.53 -4.76
CA VAL A 68 1.59 -6.46 -4.48
C VAL A 68 1.12 -6.33 -3.04
N ALA A 69 2.05 -6.31 -2.08
CA ALA A 69 1.72 -6.14 -0.67
C ALA A 69 1.08 -4.77 -0.37
N ALA A 70 1.51 -3.69 -1.03
CA ALA A 70 0.88 -2.38 -0.93
C ALA A 70 -0.58 -2.39 -1.40
N GLN A 71 -0.86 -3.01 -2.56
CA GLN A 71 -2.22 -3.17 -3.07
C GLN A 71 -3.09 -3.99 -2.11
N LEU A 72 -2.55 -5.11 -1.61
CA LEU A 72 -3.26 -5.97 -0.65
C LEU A 72 -3.55 -5.27 0.68
N ALA A 73 -2.59 -4.48 1.19
CA ALA A 73 -2.78 -3.70 2.40
C ALA A 73 -3.89 -2.65 2.23
N MET A 74 -3.86 -1.88 1.13
CA MET A 74 -4.92 -0.92 0.83
C MET A 74 -6.28 -1.58 0.63
N LEU A 75 -6.33 -2.73 -0.04
CA LEU A 75 -7.55 -3.50 -0.23
C LEU A 75 -8.10 -3.97 1.13
N ALA A 76 -7.25 -4.55 1.98
CA ALA A 76 -7.64 -4.98 3.32
C ALA A 76 -8.15 -3.79 4.16
N THR A 77 -7.45 -2.65 4.14
CA THR A 77 -7.90 -1.42 4.79
C THR A 77 -9.27 -0.95 4.29
N LEU A 78 -9.51 -1.01 2.99
CA LEU A 78 -10.80 -0.64 2.41
C LEU A 78 -11.92 -1.58 2.87
N LEU A 79 -11.66 -2.89 2.89
CA LEU A 79 -12.61 -3.88 3.37
C LEU A 79 -12.92 -3.69 4.86
N LEU A 80 -11.90 -3.43 5.68
CA LEU A 80 -12.07 -3.14 7.11
C LEU A 80 -12.86 -1.85 7.33
N ALA A 81 -12.59 -0.80 6.55
CA ALA A 81 -13.34 0.45 6.63
C ALA A 81 -14.82 0.28 6.25
N ALA A 82 -15.15 -0.67 5.37
CA ALA A 82 -16.53 -1.00 5.02
C ALA A 82 -17.28 -1.73 6.15
N LEU A 83 -16.56 -2.35 7.09
CA LEU A 83 -17.12 -3.01 8.27
C LEU A 83 -17.28 -2.06 9.46
N ALA A 84 -16.77 -0.82 9.37
CA ALA A 84 -16.88 0.15 10.45
C ALA A 84 -18.37 0.53 10.67
N PRO A 85 -18.83 0.63 11.92
CA PRO A 85 -20.22 1.02 12.21
C PRO A 85 -20.57 2.36 11.55
N ALA A 86 -21.75 2.43 10.93
CA ALA A 86 -22.29 3.70 10.45
C ALA A 86 -22.54 4.62 11.66
N GLU A 87 -22.10 5.87 11.55
CA GLU A 87 -22.29 6.91 12.55
C GLU A 87 -23.79 6.99 12.91
N PRO A 88 -24.18 6.92 14.21
CA PRO A 88 -25.58 7.05 14.60
C PRO A 88 -26.14 8.38 14.07
N PRO A 89 -27.39 8.42 13.60
CA PRO A 89 -27.99 9.65 13.11
C PRO A 89 -27.95 10.75 14.19
N PRO A 90 -27.69 12.02 13.81
CA PRO A 90 -27.73 13.12 14.77
C PRO A 90 -29.12 13.20 15.40
N ALA A 91 -29.15 13.25 16.73
CA ALA A 91 -30.35 13.37 17.55
C ALA A 91 -31.05 14.73 17.38
#